data_AF-A0A316N6H7-F1
#
_entry.id   AF-A0A316N6H7-F1
#
_cell.length_a   1.000
_cell.length_b   1.000
_cell.length_c   1.000
_cell.angle_alpha   90.00
_cell.angle_beta   90.00
_cell.angle_gamma   90.00
#
_symmetry.space_group_name_H-M   'P 1'
#
loop_
_entity.id
_entity.type
_entity.pdbx_description
1 polymer ?
#
loop_
_entity_poly.entity_id
_entity_poly.type
_entity_poly.pdbx_seq_one_letter_code
_entity_poly.pdbx_strand_id
1 'polypeptide(L)'
;MELTNYDDVLKMISEENEEESMDSIWSGFECDICDQDDIYGPSLITLEANRGSKHDGERVTLNVCGDCMDWIYDRIIERAGKPKRITHW
;
A
#
# COMPACT_ATOMS: atom_id res chain seq x y z
N MET A 1 3.28 40.14 35.74
CA MET A 1 2.88 39.57 34.44
C MET A 1 4.17 39.21 33.74
N GLU A 2 4.73 38.06 34.10
CA GLU A 2 6.03 37.62 33.61
C GLU A 2 5.82 36.93 32.27
N LEU A 3 6.47 37.48 31.24
CA LEU A 3 6.58 36.89 29.92
C LEU A 3 7.47 35.66 30.08
N THR A 4 6.90 34.47 29.92
CA THR A 4 7.66 33.21 29.88
C THR A 4 8.70 33.31 28.78
N ASN A 5 9.97 33.18 29.15
CA ASN A 5 11.10 33.29 28.24
C ASN A 5 10.94 32.25 27.12
N TYR A 6 11.04 32.71 25.87
CA TYR A 6 10.91 31.85 24.68
C TYR A 6 11.93 30.70 24.68
N ASP A 7 13.08 30.89 25.31
CA ASP A 7 14.11 29.86 25.45
C ASP A 7 13.67 28.71 26.37
N ASP A 8 12.85 28.98 27.38
CA ASP A 8 12.33 27.95 28.30
C ASP A 8 11.23 27.11 27.61
N VAL A 9 10.42 27.74 26.74
CA VAL A 9 9.43 27.03 25.91
C VAL A 9 10.12 26.14 24.88
N LEU A 10 11.19 26.64 24.24
CA LEU A 10 11.98 25.86 23.28
C LEU A 10 12.67 24.66 23.93
N LYS A 11 13.15 24.78 25.17
CA LYS A 11 13.71 23.64 25.92
C LYS A 11 12.68 22.56 26.22
N MET A 12 11.47 22.93 26.62
CA MET A 12 10.39 21.94 26.84
C MET A 12 10.01 21.20 25.54
N ILE A 13 9.99 21.89 24.40
CA ILE A 13 9.75 21.26 23.09
C ILE A 13 10.92 20.35 22.66
N SER A 14 12.14 20.64 23.11
CA SER A 14 13.34 19.87 22.76
C SER A 14 13.48 18.59 23.59
N GLU A 15 12.99 18.59 24.84
CA GLU A 15 13.14 17.48 25.79
C GLU A 15 12.01 16.44 25.69
N GLU A 16 10.88 16.75 25.04
CA GLU A 16 9.79 15.79 24.75
C GLU A 16 9.95 15.05 23.40
N ASN A 17 11.02 15.31 22.64
CA ASN A 17 11.34 14.59 21.40
C ASN A 17 12.51 13.62 21.60
N GLU A 18 12.51 12.88 22.70
CA GLU A 18 13.27 11.63 22.82
C GLU A 18 12.66 10.60 21.83
N GLU A 19 13.31 10.46 20.68
CA GLU A 19 13.39 9.21 19.91
C GLU A 19 12.07 8.43 19.71
N GLU A 20 10.96 9.08 19.35
CA GLU A 20 9.92 8.36 18.63
C GLU A 20 10.40 8.16 17.19
N SER A 21 11.02 6.99 16.96
CA SER A 21 11.44 6.55 15.63
C SER A 21 10.27 6.75 14.66
N MET A 22 10.43 7.66 13.71
CA MET A 22 9.49 7.88 12.59
C MET A 22 9.29 6.63 11.72
N ASP A 23 9.98 5.53 12.03
CA ASP A 23 9.85 4.21 11.41
C ASP A 23 8.52 3.50 11.78
N SER A 24 7.78 3.94 12.82
CA SER A 24 6.60 3.21 13.32
C SER A 24 5.26 3.56 12.64
N ILE A 25 5.19 4.57 11.76
CA ILE A 25 3.90 5.02 11.17
C ILE A 25 3.57 4.29 9.86
N TRP A 26 4.56 3.65 9.24
CA TRP A 26 4.38 2.88 8.03
C TRP A 26 4.59 1.41 8.35
N SER A 27 3.55 0.75 8.88
CA SER A 27 3.51 -0.71 8.89
C SER A 27 3.48 -1.16 7.44
N GLY A 28 4.66 -1.43 6.87
CA GLY A 28 4.79 -1.98 5.53
C GLY A 28 4.01 -3.27 5.40
N PHE A 29 3.75 -3.69 4.17
CA PHE A 29 3.08 -4.95 3.88
C PHE A 29 3.99 -5.83 3.03
N GLU A 30 3.86 -7.15 3.18
CA GLU A 30 4.55 -8.12 2.34
C GLU A 30 3.75 -8.35 1.05
N CYS A 31 4.41 -8.20 -0.11
CA CYS A 31 3.80 -8.48 -1.40
C CYS A 31 3.70 -9.99 -1.64
N ASP A 32 2.49 -10.50 -1.86
CA ASP A 32 2.20 -11.93 -2.10
C ASP A 32 2.77 -12.50 -3.42
N ILE A 33 3.47 -11.67 -4.22
CA ILE A 33 4.03 -12.05 -5.53
C ILE A 33 5.56 -12.10 -5.51
N CYS A 34 6.20 -11.09 -4.90
CA CYS A 34 7.66 -10.97 -4.89
C CYS A 34 8.28 -11.15 -3.49
N ASP A 35 7.46 -11.36 -2.46
CA ASP A 35 7.85 -11.53 -1.05
C ASP A 35 8.69 -10.35 -0.52
N GLN A 36 8.55 -9.16 -1.13
CA GLN A 36 9.22 -7.95 -0.69
C GLN A 36 8.28 -7.12 0.19
N ASP A 37 8.84 -6.56 1.26
CA ASP A 37 8.19 -5.55 2.08
C ASP A 37 8.11 -4.24 1.30
N ASP A 38 6.90 -3.69 1.20
CA ASP A 38 6.66 -2.38 0.62
C ASP A 38 6.09 -1.44 1.69
N ILE A 39 6.65 -0.24 1.75
CA ILE A 39 6.19 0.81 2.65
C ILE A 39 4.98 1.53 2.08
N TYR A 40 4.78 1.53 0.75
CA TYR A 40 3.62 2.13 0.13
C TYR A 40 2.36 1.29 0.37
N GLY A 41 1.17 1.87 0.26
CA GLY A 41 -0.08 1.13 0.52
C GLY A 41 -0.29 -0.04 -0.47
N PRO A 42 -0.84 -1.18 -0.02
CA PRO A 42 -1.02 -2.35 -0.88
C PRO A 42 -2.06 -2.10 -1.97
N SER A 43 -1.77 -2.59 -3.17
CA SER A 43 -2.81 -2.81 -4.18
C SER A 43 -3.45 -4.18 -3.95
N LEU A 44 -4.78 -4.25 -3.98
CA LEU A 44 -5.52 -5.48 -3.73
C LEU A 44 -6.02 -6.10 -5.04
N ILE A 45 -5.64 -7.35 -5.28
CA ILE A 45 -6.19 -8.16 -6.38
C ILE A 45 -7.04 -9.27 -5.79
N THR A 46 -8.26 -9.46 -6.30
CA THR A 46 -9.07 -10.63 -5.97
C THR A 46 -9.12 -11.58 -7.16
N LEU A 47 -8.59 -12.78 -6.98
CA LEU A 47 -8.68 -13.87 -7.94
C LEU A 47 -9.90 -14.73 -7.58
N GLU A 48 -10.78 -14.94 -8.56
CA GLU A 48 -11.95 -15.79 -8.42
C GLU A 48 -11.82 -16.98 -9.38
N ALA A 49 -11.73 -18.18 -8.82
CA ALA A 49 -11.67 -19.42 -9.58
C ALA A 49 -13.00 -20.16 -9.44
N ASN A 50 -13.77 -20.21 -10.52
CA ASN A 50 -15.04 -20.93 -10.57
C ASN A 50 -14.83 -22.34 -11.14
N ARG A 51 -15.04 -23.39 -10.33
CA ARG A 51 -14.97 -24.80 -10.79
C ARG A 51 -16.25 -25.23 -11.52
N GLY A 52 -16.53 -24.63 -12.68
CA GLY A 52 -17.64 -25.03 -13.56
C GLY A 52 -19.05 -24.69 -13.05
N SER A 53 -19.16 -23.97 -11.93
CA SER A 53 -20.40 -23.51 -11.31
C SER A 53 -20.13 -22.19 -10.60
N LYS A 54 -21.10 -21.27 -10.66
CA LYS A 54 -21.03 -19.95 -9.99
C LYS A 54 -21.09 -20.03 -8.45
N HIS A 55 -21.42 -21.21 -7.91
CA HIS A 55 -21.57 -21.45 -6.48
C HIS A 55 -20.34 -22.10 -5.85
N ASP A 56 -19.45 -22.64 -6.68
CA ASP A 56 -18.22 -23.33 -6.26
C ASP A 56 -16.99 -22.45 -6.52
N GLY A 57 -17.18 -21.14 -6.36
CA GLY A 57 -16.15 -20.13 -6.57
C GLY A 57 -15.26 -19.97 -5.34
N GLU A 58 -13.96 -20.19 -5.51
CA GLU A 58 -12.96 -19.86 -4.51
C GLU A 58 -12.43 -18.45 -4.79
N ARG A 59 -12.41 -17.61 -3.75
CA ARG A 59 -11.94 -16.22 -3.82
C ARG A 59 -10.72 -16.07 -2.93
N VAL A 60 -9.63 -15.61 -3.53
CA VAL A 60 -8.39 -15.26 -2.83
C VAL A 60 -8.11 -13.79 -3.10
N THR A 61 -7.83 -13.04 -2.05
CA THR A 61 -7.39 -11.64 -2.14
C THR A 61 -5.91 -11.58 -1.81
N LEU A 62 -5.14 -10.94 -2.69
CA LEU A 62 -3.69 -10.79 -2.59
C LEU A 62 -3.32 -9.31 -2.39
N ASN A 63 -2.34 -9.05 -1.54
CA ASN A 63 -1.64 -7.78 -1.40
C ASN A 63 -0.47 -7.73 -2.38
N VAL A 64 -0.42 -6.70 -3.21
CA VAL A 64 0.56 -6.61 -4.30
C VAL A 64 1.20 -5.22 -4.32
N CYS A 65 2.53 -5.18 -4.43
CA CYS A 65 3.29 -3.93 -4.60
C CYS A 65 3.07 -3.31 -5.98
N GLY A 66 3.40 -2.03 -6.12
CA GLY A 66 3.20 -1.27 -7.37
C GLY A 66 3.89 -1.94 -8.57
N ASP A 67 5.14 -2.34 -8.43
CA ASP A 67 5.91 -2.97 -9.51
C ASP A 67 5.27 -4.29 -9.99
N CYS A 68 4.76 -5.10 -9.05
CA CYS A 68 4.08 -6.35 -9.39
C CYS A 68 2.71 -6.10 -10.03
N MET A 69 1.98 -5.04 -9.63
CA MET A 69 0.75 -4.63 -10.28
C MET A 69 0.98 -4.22 -11.74
N ASP A 70 2.00 -3.40 -11.99
CA ASP A 70 2.33 -2.93 -13.34
C ASP A 70 2.66 -4.12 -14.26
N TRP A 71 3.46 -5.06 -13.77
CA TRP A 71 3.76 -6.30 -14.49
C TRP A 71 2.51 -7.14 -14.80
N ILE A 72 1.54 -7.21 -13.86
CA ILE A 72 0.26 -7.90 -14.09
C ILE A 72 -0.52 -7.20 -15.20
N TYR A 73 -0.65 -5.88 -15.15
CA TYR A 73 -1.38 -5.11 -16.16
C TYR A 73 -0.78 -5.30 -17.54
N ASP A 74 0.54 -5.21 -17.67
CA ASP A 74 1.23 -5.43 -18.94
C ASP A 74 0.91 -6.82 -19.51
N ARG A 75 1.00 -7.87 -18.70
CA ARG A 75 0.66 -9.24 -19.13
C ARG A 75 -0.80 -9.42 -19.50
N ILE A 76 -1.73 -8.77 -18.79
CA ILE A 76 -3.16 -8.83 -19.11
C ILE A 76 -3.42 -8.12 -20.44
N ILE A 77 -2.84 -6.93 -20.65
CA ILE A 77 -2.99 -6.14 -21.88
C ILE A 77 -2.41 -6.89 -23.08
N GLU A 78 -1.23 -7.50 -22.93
CA GLU A 78 -0.60 -8.33 -23.96
C GLU A 78 -1.50 -9.52 -24.37
N ARG A 79 -2.07 -10.23 -23.38
CA ARG A 79 -2.89 -11.43 -23.62
C ARG A 79 -4.31 -11.13 -24.10
N ALA A 80 -4.91 -10.06 -23.60
CA ALA A 80 -6.28 -9.69 -23.96
C ALA A 80 -6.38 -9.11 -25.37
N GLY A 81 -5.26 -8.61 -25.92
CA GLY A 81 -5.26 -7.74 -27.09
C GLY A 81 -5.92 -6.40 -26.74
N LYS A 82 -5.19 -5.29 -26.96
CA LYS A 82 -5.55 -3.89 -26.63
C LYS A 82 -6.97 -3.73 -26.04
N PRO A 83 -7.13 -3.43 -24.74
CA PRO A 83 -8.45 -3.22 -24.16
C PRO A 83 -9.21 -2.18 -25.00
N LYS A 84 -10.48 -2.47 -25.33
CA LYS A 84 -11.38 -1.42 -25.84
C LYS A 84 -11.31 -0.29 -24.82
N ARG A 85 -10.77 0.87 -25.22
CA ARG A 85 -10.57 2.05 -24.36
C ARG A 85 -11.70 2.18 -23.33
N ILE A 86 -11.39 1.91 -22.07
CA ILE A 86 -12.26 2.33 -20.97
C ILE A 86 -11.78 3.74 -20.62
N THR A 87 -12.26 4.72 -21.38
CA THR A 87 -12.19 6.12 -20.97
C THR A 87 -13.15 6.28 -19.79
N HIS A 88 -12.61 6.45 -18.59
CA HIS A 88 -13.37 7.09 -17.51
C HIS A 88 -12.87 8.52 -17.36
N TRP A 89 -13.84 9.44 -17.33
CA TRP A 89 -13.72 10.89 -17.20
C TRP A 89 -13.28 11.27 -15.79
#